data_AF-A0A0L6T8Q9-F1
#
_entry.id   AF-A0A0L6T8Q9-F1
#
_cell.length_a   1.000
_cell.length_b   1.000
_cell.length_c   1.000
_cell.angle_alpha   90.00
_cell.angle_beta   90.00
_cell.angle_gamma   90.00
#
_symmetry.space_group_name_H-M   'P 1'
#
loop_
_entity.id
_entity.type
_entity.pdbx_description
1 polymer ?
#
loop_
_entity_poly.entity_id
_entity_poly.type
_entity_poly.pdbx_seq_one_letter_code
_entity_poly.pdbx_strand_id
1 'polypeptide(L)'
;MARGHRPAEHARAAATSHVGIGLRQPHYAQVLGEAPPLGFVEVHSENFFADGGAALGVLHEVRERYAVSLHGVGLGLGSMAGVDGWHLDRLERLVNRIEPVRVSDHACFARATLALAGPGHAVVHGNDLLPIAFTTAALDAMVSNVSQVQERLRRPMLVENLSAYLSFRTGPDDEPMGEPQFFAELCRRAGCGMLLDVNNLMVNALNALNPLSEAADAAGGAPTLARHLERDLQRDLQRDLERASVLRRSPLQHCCDFIDALPPGIVGEVHVAGFCDTERGLVIDDHGSCVRADVWRVYEHALRRFGPLPTLVEWDTDLPALDVLLGEAAHAAALQREVCRTSAAFRPAACP
;
A
#
# COMPACT_ATOMS: atom_id res chain seq x y z
N MET A 1 25.30 20.63 -39.76
CA MET A 1 25.66 19.74 -38.64
C MET A 1 24.54 19.77 -37.63
N ALA A 2 23.64 18.79 -37.66
CA ALA A 2 22.60 18.61 -36.67
C ALA A 2 22.67 17.15 -36.23
N ARG A 3 23.08 16.90 -34.99
CA ARG A 3 23.10 15.56 -34.40
C ARG A 3 21.65 15.20 -34.09
N GLY A 4 21.10 14.26 -34.86
CA GLY A 4 19.81 13.65 -34.56
C GLY A 4 19.90 12.90 -33.24
N HIS A 5 19.24 13.44 -32.21
CA HIS A 5 18.98 12.73 -30.97
C HIS A 5 17.98 11.62 -31.29
N ARG A 6 18.32 10.35 -30.98
CA ARG A 6 17.40 9.20 -31.10
C ARG A 6 16.79 8.90 -29.71
N PRO A 7 15.69 9.54 -29.31
CA PRO A 7 15.02 9.23 -28.05
C PRO A 7 14.39 7.81 -28.01
N ALA A 8 14.11 7.20 -29.16
CA ALA A 8 13.40 5.92 -29.24
C ALA A 8 14.21 4.67 -28.84
N GLU A 9 15.54 4.71 -28.84
CA GLU A 9 16.38 3.54 -28.50
C GLU A 9 16.54 3.36 -26.98
N HIS A 10 16.61 4.43 -26.19
CA HIS A 10 16.64 4.34 -24.72
C HIS A 10 15.28 3.96 -24.12
N ALA A 11 14.17 4.45 -24.70
CA ALA A 11 12.81 4.07 -24.29
C ALA A 11 12.52 2.57 -24.48
N ARG A 12 13.20 1.91 -25.43
CA ARG A 12 13.04 0.47 -25.69
C ARG A 12 13.84 -0.43 -24.73
N ALA A 13 14.93 0.07 -24.15
CA ALA A 13 15.72 -0.67 -23.16
C ALA A 13 15.15 -0.54 -21.73
N ALA A 14 14.49 0.58 -21.42
CA ALA A 14 13.75 0.76 -20.16
C ALA A 14 12.45 -0.08 -20.08
N ALA A 15 11.91 -0.50 -21.23
CA ALA A 15 10.69 -1.30 -21.33
C ALA A 15 10.79 -2.75 -20.81
N THR A 16 11.93 -3.17 -20.23
CA THR A 16 12.12 -4.54 -19.70
C THR A 16 12.18 -4.63 -18.19
N SER A 17 12.23 -3.50 -17.47
CA SER A 17 12.21 -3.51 -16.00
C SER A 17 10.77 -3.30 -15.52
N HIS A 18 10.29 -4.17 -14.63
CA HIS A 18 9.05 -3.93 -13.90
C HIS A 18 9.29 -3.17 -12.59
N VAL A 19 10.52 -2.73 -12.31
CA VAL A 19 10.88 -2.10 -11.04
C VAL A 19 10.96 -0.59 -11.16
N GLY A 20 10.37 0.12 -10.20
CA GLY A 20 10.41 1.56 -10.04
C GLY A 20 10.84 1.99 -8.63
N ILE A 21 10.90 3.29 -8.41
CA ILE A 21 11.16 3.91 -7.11
C ILE A 21 10.10 4.96 -6.79
N GLY A 22 9.82 5.16 -5.50
CA GLY A 22 9.12 6.34 -5.02
C GLY A 22 9.96 7.59 -5.27
N LEU A 23 9.51 8.48 -6.16
CA LEU A 23 10.22 9.70 -6.50
C LEU A 23 9.79 10.81 -5.55
N ARG A 24 10.70 11.23 -4.66
CA ARG A 24 10.50 12.33 -3.70
C ARG A 24 11.35 13.54 -4.09
N GLN A 25 10.96 14.73 -3.60
CA GLN A 25 11.53 16.01 -4.03
C GLN A 25 13.07 16.10 -4.00
N PRO A 26 13.78 15.56 -2.99
CA PRO A 26 15.24 15.62 -2.95
C PRO A 26 15.93 14.95 -4.14
N HIS A 27 15.29 13.96 -4.77
CA HIS A 27 15.86 13.18 -5.87
C HIS A 27 15.49 13.69 -7.27
N TYR A 28 14.58 14.67 -7.40
CA TYR A 28 14.05 15.12 -8.71
C TYR A 28 15.14 15.53 -9.68
N ALA A 29 16.04 16.43 -9.26
CA ALA A 29 17.10 16.95 -10.13
C ALA A 29 18.08 15.85 -10.56
N GLN A 30 18.42 14.94 -9.64
CA GLN A 30 19.36 13.87 -9.91
C GLN A 30 18.75 12.82 -10.84
N VAL A 31 17.51 12.39 -10.62
CA VAL A 31 16.80 11.44 -11.50
C VAL A 31 16.61 12.01 -12.90
N LEU A 32 16.24 13.30 -13.03
CA LEU A 32 16.13 13.95 -14.33
C LEU A 32 17.49 14.18 -15.01
N GLY A 33 18.56 14.38 -14.24
CA GLY A 33 19.90 14.57 -14.77
C GLY A 33 20.56 13.26 -15.25
N GLU A 34 20.45 12.20 -14.44
CA GLU A 34 21.12 10.92 -14.66
C GLU A 34 20.28 9.94 -15.48
N ALA A 35 18.95 10.08 -15.45
CA ALA A 35 18.01 9.20 -16.13
C ALA A 35 18.27 7.69 -15.87
N PRO A 36 18.27 7.23 -14.60
CA PRO A 36 18.49 5.83 -14.27
C PRO A 36 17.48 4.90 -14.98
N PRO A 37 17.87 3.63 -15.29
CA PRO A 37 17.05 2.71 -16.08
C PRO A 37 15.92 2.07 -15.24
N LEU A 38 14.95 2.87 -14.86
CA LEU A 38 13.76 2.47 -14.11
C LEU A 38 12.61 2.10 -15.05
N GLY A 39 11.78 1.14 -14.63
CA GLY A 39 10.56 0.77 -15.36
C GLY A 39 9.46 1.83 -15.21
N PHE A 40 9.36 2.44 -14.03
CA PHE A 40 8.45 3.53 -13.73
C PHE A 40 8.96 4.32 -12.51
N VAL A 41 8.31 5.45 -12.23
CA VAL A 41 8.43 6.16 -10.97
C VAL A 41 7.05 6.36 -10.38
N GLU A 42 6.97 6.40 -9.05
CA GLU A 42 5.73 6.73 -8.35
C GLU A 42 5.84 8.06 -7.64
N VAL A 43 4.73 8.80 -7.60
CA VAL A 43 4.61 10.02 -6.81
C VAL A 43 3.29 10.05 -6.05
N HIS A 44 3.27 10.72 -4.89
CA HIS A 44 2.03 11.01 -4.17
C HIS A 44 1.20 12.05 -4.91
N SER A 45 -0.06 11.71 -5.20
CA SER A 45 -0.98 12.48 -6.03
C SER A 45 -1.22 13.88 -5.44
N GLU A 46 -1.40 13.96 -4.13
CA GLU A 46 -1.75 15.15 -3.37
C GLU A 46 -0.69 16.26 -3.50
N ASN A 47 0.58 15.88 -3.69
CA ASN A 47 1.68 16.82 -3.90
C ASN A 47 1.56 17.60 -5.23
N PHE A 48 0.65 17.20 -6.13
CA PHE A 48 0.48 17.77 -7.46
C PHE A 48 -0.95 18.24 -7.76
N PHE A 49 -1.78 18.43 -6.73
CA PHE A 49 -3.17 18.91 -6.88
C PHE A 49 -3.31 20.41 -7.21
N ALA A 50 -2.22 21.16 -7.08
CA ALA A 50 -2.16 22.56 -7.49
C ALA A 50 -2.35 22.71 -9.01
N ASP A 51 -3.05 23.76 -9.43
CA ASP A 51 -3.39 23.97 -10.85
C ASP A 51 -2.15 24.20 -11.73
N GLY A 52 -1.04 24.64 -11.12
CA GLY A 52 0.28 24.82 -11.72
C GLY A 52 1.38 24.95 -10.67
N GLY A 53 2.59 25.28 -11.12
CA GLY A 53 3.76 25.50 -10.24
C GLY A 53 4.93 24.60 -10.57
N ALA A 54 6.06 24.83 -9.89
CA ALA A 54 7.32 24.13 -10.14
C ALA A 54 7.19 22.60 -9.98
N ALA A 55 6.44 22.14 -8.98
CA ALA A 55 6.21 20.70 -8.75
C ALA A 55 5.56 20.02 -9.96
N LEU A 56 4.49 20.63 -10.50
CA LEU A 56 3.82 20.08 -11.68
C LEU A 56 4.71 20.13 -12.94
N GLY A 57 5.51 21.19 -13.09
CA GLY A 57 6.51 21.28 -14.17
C GLY A 57 7.49 20.10 -14.12
N VAL A 58 8.02 19.79 -12.93
CA VAL A 58 8.88 18.62 -12.73
C VAL A 58 8.15 17.32 -13.08
N LEU A 59 6.89 17.16 -12.66
CA LEU A 59 6.14 15.93 -12.96
C LEU A 59 5.92 15.73 -14.48
N HIS A 60 5.73 16.82 -15.23
CA HIS A 60 5.69 16.76 -16.69
C HIS A 60 7.03 16.29 -17.27
N GLU A 61 8.15 16.86 -16.84
CA GLU A 61 9.49 16.43 -17.29
C GLU A 61 9.78 14.97 -16.95
N VAL A 62 9.34 14.53 -15.77
CA VAL A 62 9.43 13.13 -15.33
C VAL A 62 8.60 12.23 -16.26
N ARG A 63 7.36 12.63 -16.56
CA ARG A 63 6.44 11.87 -17.42
C ARG A 63 6.93 11.74 -18.87
N GLU A 64 7.72 12.69 -19.36
CA GLU A 64 8.37 12.60 -20.67
C GLU A 64 9.43 11.49 -20.73
N ARG A 65 9.97 11.06 -19.58
CA ARG A 65 11.07 10.09 -19.47
C ARG A 65 10.65 8.75 -18.91
N TYR A 66 9.69 8.75 -17.99
CA TYR A 66 9.25 7.58 -17.24
C TYR A 66 7.75 7.38 -17.35
N ALA A 67 7.34 6.12 -17.28
CA ALA A 67 5.99 5.80 -16.85
C ALA A 67 5.79 6.31 -15.42
N VAL A 68 4.63 6.92 -15.15
CA VAL A 68 4.29 7.47 -13.82
C VAL A 68 3.18 6.64 -13.21
N SER A 69 3.38 6.17 -11.98
CA SER A 69 2.33 5.70 -11.07
C SER A 69 1.90 6.88 -10.20
N LEU A 70 0.59 7.05 -10.01
CA LEU A 70 0.04 7.98 -9.04
C LEU A 70 -0.50 7.20 -7.86
N HIS A 71 0.05 7.45 -6.69
CA HIS A 71 -0.40 6.82 -5.45
C HIS A 71 -1.02 7.89 -4.54
N GLY A 72 -2.15 7.58 -3.90
CA GLY A 72 -2.94 8.50 -3.09
C GLY A 72 -2.96 8.10 -1.62
N VAL A 73 -3.04 9.10 -0.76
CA VAL A 73 -3.12 8.96 0.71
C VAL A 73 -4.36 9.64 1.28
N GLY A 74 -5.30 10.04 0.42
CA GLY A 74 -6.38 10.96 0.81
C GLY A 74 -7.80 10.55 0.40
N LEU A 75 -7.99 9.49 -0.40
CA LEU A 75 -9.33 9.04 -0.78
C LEU A 75 -10.05 8.38 0.40
N GLY A 76 -9.33 7.61 1.23
CA GLY A 76 -9.90 6.90 2.36
C GLY A 76 -11.02 5.95 1.93
N LEU A 77 -10.69 5.02 1.03
CA LEU A 77 -11.65 4.17 0.29
C LEU A 77 -12.58 3.33 1.18
N GLY A 78 -12.18 3.05 2.42
CA GLY A 78 -12.95 2.34 3.44
C GLY A 78 -13.85 3.23 4.29
N SER A 79 -13.91 4.53 4.02
CA SER A 79 -14.74 5.47 4.78
C SER A 79 -16.22 5.25 4.51
N MET A 80 -16.99 4.98 5.57
CA MET A 80 -18.47 4.90 5.49
C MET A 80 -19.11 6.23 5.09
N ALA A 81 -18.40 7.35 5.25
CA ALA A 81 -18.84 8.69 4.85
C ALA A 81 -18.75 8.93 3.32
N GLY A 82 -18.23 7.98 2.54
CA GLY A 82 -18.00 8.11 1.11
C GLY A 82 -16.71 8.85 0.75
N VAL A 83 -16.52 9.08 -0.56
CA VAL A 83 -15.35 9.78 -1.12
C VAL A 83 -15.60 11.29 -1.22
N ASP A 84 -14.60 12.08 -0.84
CA ASP A 84 -14.67 13.54 -0.95
C ASP A 84 -14.64 14.01 -2.42
N GLY A 85 -15.67 14.76 -2.82
CA GLY A 85 -15.82 15.23 -4.20
C GLY A 85 -14.71 16.19 -4.64
N TRP A 86 -14.24 17.07 -3.74
CA TRP A 86 -13.16 18.01 -4.08
C TRP A 86 -11.84 17.29 -4.35
N HIS A 87 -11.49 16.32 -3.50
CA HIS A 87 -10.30 15.49 -3.67
C HIS A 87 -10.39 14.70 -4.98
N LEU A 88 -11.54 14.08 -5.26
CA LEU A 88 -11.73 13.30 -6.47
C LEU A 88 -11.64 14.17 -7.75
N ASP A 89 -12.17 15.39 -7.73
CA ASP A 89 -12.02 16.35 -8.83
C ASP A 89 -10.55 16.73 -9.10
N ARG A 90 -9.74 16.85 -8.03
CA ARG A 90 -8.31 17.16 -8.12
C ARG A 90 -7.53 15.97 -8.69
N LEU A 91 -7.81 14.76 -8.21
CA LEU A 91 -7.22 13.52 -8.74
C LEU A 91 -7.56 13.31 -10.21
N GLU A 92 -8.82 13.50 -10.62
CA GLU A 92 -9.25 13.39 -12.02
C GLU A 92 -8.47 14.35 -12.93
N ARG A 93 -8.30 15.61 -12.51
CA ARG A 93 -7.49 16.58 -13.27
C ARG A 93 -6.03 16.14 -13.40
N LEU A 94 -5.44 15.62 -12.34
CA LEU A 94 -4.05 15.14 -12.38
C LEU A 94 -3.91 13.91 -13.28
N VAL A 95 -4.82 12.94 -13.18
CA VAL A 95 -4.86 11.75 -14.04
C VAL A 95 -5.00 12.13 -15.52
N ASN A 96 -5.89 13.05 -15.86
CA ASN A 96 -6.06 13.53 -17.24
C ASN A 96 -4.83 14.27 -17.78
N ARG A 97 -4.06 14.92 -16.90
CA ARG A 97 -2.89 15.72 -17.27
C ARG A 97 -1.63 14.87 -17.46
N ILE A 98 -1.46 13.85 -16.62
CA ILE A 98 -0.23 13.06 -16.55
C ILE A 98 -0.37 11.73 -17.30
N GLU A 99 -1.60 11.25 -17.51
CA GLU A 99 -1.89 9.96 -18.13
C GLU A 99 -1.03 8.84 -17.49
N PRO A 100 -1.18 8.62 -16.16
CA PRO A 100 -0.32 7.67 -15.46
C PRO A 100 -0.60 6.23 -15.90
N VAL A 101 0.37 5.34 -15.72
CA VAL A 101 0.18 3.91 -16.00
C VAL A 101 -0.68 3.21 -14.96
N ARG A 102 -0.71 3.74 -13.72
CA ARG A 102 -1.48 3.22 -12.58
C ARG A 102 -1.95 4.35 -11.68
N VAL A 103 -3.05 4.08 -10.97
CA VAL A 103 -3.58 4.92 -9.90
C VAL A 103 -3.92 3.99 -8.74
N SER A 104 -3.44 4.30 -7.54
CA SER A 104 -3.67 3.52 -6.33
C SER A 104 -4.00 4.41 -5.13
N ASP A 105 -4.69 3.86 -4.14
CA ASP A 105 -4.91 4.47 -2.82
C ASP A 105 -5.21 3.34 -1.80
N HIS A 106 -5.34 3.69 -0.53
CA HIS A 106 -5.35 2.74 0.58
C HIS A 106 -6.73 2.20 0.93
N ALA A 107 -6.77 0.94 1.38
CA ALA A 107 -7.90 0.33 2.06
C ALA A 107 -8.04 0.84 3.50
N CYS A 108 -8.17 2.16 3.68
CA CYS A 108 -8.28 2.81 4.99
C CYS A 108 -9.58 3.61 5.10
N PHE A 109 -9.99 3.96 6.32
CA PHE A 109 -10.92 5.08 6.50
C PHE A 109 -10.14 6.31 6.96
N ALA A 110 -10.47 7.46 6.38
CA ALA A 110 -9.94 8.76 6.79
C ALA A 110 -11.08 9.71 7.17
N ARG A 111 -12.33 9.32 6.93
CA ARG A 111 -13.52 10.15 7.15
C ARG A 111 -14.59 9.41 7.93
N ALA A 112 -15.23 10.11 8.86
CA ALA A 112 -16.35 9.59 9.63
C ALA A 112 -17.43 10.65 9.83
N THR A 113 -18.68 10.21 9.87
CA THR A 113 -19.82 11.07 10.22
C THR A 113 -19.99 11.07 11.73
N LEU A 114 -19.73 12.21 12.37
CA LEU A 114 -19.92 12.40 13.81
C LEU A 114 -21.22 13.15 14.09
N ALA A 115 -21.97 12.66 15.08
CA ALA A 115 -23.10 13.39 15.65
C ALA A 115 -22.55 14.62 16.41
N LEU A 116 -23.05 15.79 16.06
CA LEU A 116 -22.70 17.02 16.78
C LEU A 116 -23.53 17.14 18.06
N ALA A 117 -23.08 17.95 19.02
CA ALA A 117 -23.88 18.36 20.18
C ALA A 117 -25.02 19.30 19.73
N GLY A 118 -26.00 18.77 19.02
CA GLY A 118 -27.12 19.49 18.41
C GLY A 118 -27.74 18.69 17.25
N PRO A 119 -28.84 19.18 16.63
CA PRO A 119 -29.39 18.54 15.43
C PRO A 119 -28.44 18.75 14.25
N GLY A 120 -27.59 17.76 13.98
CA GLY A 120 -26.68 17.78 12.84
C GLY A 120 -25.64 16.67 12.89
N HIS A 121 -25.14 16.33 11.71
CA HIS A 121 -24.00 15.45 11.53
C HIS A 121 -22.93 16.22 10.76
N ALA A 122 -21.67 16.05 11.13
CA ALA A 122 -20.54 16.55 10.36
C ALA A 122 -19.68 15.39 9.90
N VAL A 123 -19.21 15.45 8.65
CA VAL A 123 -18.12 14.58 8.21
C VAL A 123 -16.82 15.21 8.69
N VAL A 124 -16.06 14.46 9.48
CA VAL A 124 -14.71 14.84 9.92
C VAL A 124 -13.66 14.05 9.16
N HIS A 125 -12.49 14.65 8.97
CA HIS A 125 -11.32 13.99 8.39
C HIS A 125 -10.28 13.73 9.48
N GLY A 126 -9.88 12.46 9.66
CA GLY A 126 -8.90 12.04 10.66
C GLY A 126 -7.46 12.38 10.33
N ASN A 127 -7.18 12.72 9.06
CA ASN A 127 -5.84 13.02 8.54
C ASN A 127 -4.81 11.92 8.83
N ASP A 128 -5.29 10.69 8.81
CA ASP A 128 -4.55 9.47 9.06
C ASP A 128 -5.19 8.34 8.27
N LEU A 129 -4.40 7.31 7.96
CA LEU A 129 -4.86 6.10 7.29
C LEU A 129 -5.31 5.13 8.38
N LEU A 130 -6.57 5.21 8.80
CA LEU A 130 -7.07 4.37 9.89
C LEU A 130 -7.52 3.00 9.36
N PRO A 131 -7.32 1.92 10.13
CA PRO A 131 -7.65 0.56 9.69
C PRO A 131 -9.15 0.39 9.44
N ILE A 132 -9.54 -0.58 8.65
CA ILE A 132 -10.96 -0.89 8.41
C ILE A 132 -11.38 -2.15 9.17
N ALA A 133 -12.68 -2.28 9.44
CA ALA A 133 -13.23 -3.57 9.82
C ALA A 133 -13.39 -4.45 8.57
N PHE A 134 -12.91 -5.69 8.61
CA PHE A 134 -13.13 -6.65 7.52
C PHE A 134 -14.50 -7.33 7.68
N THR A 135 -15.58 -6.60 7.41
CA THR A 135 -16.96 -7.08 7.47
C THR A 135 -17.67 -6.89 6.12
N THR A 136 -18.80 -7.57 5.92
CA THR A 136 -19.64 -7.40 4.72
C THR A 136 -20.06 -5.94 4.51
N ALA A 137 -20.43 -5.22 5.58
CA ALA A 137 -20.85 -3.82 5.49
C ALA A 137 -19.71 -2.89 5.04
N ALA A 138 -18.49 -3.10 5.56
CA ALA A 138 -17.32 -2.34 5.15
C ALA A 138 -16.92 -2.65 3.70
N LEU A 139 -17.04 -3.91 3.29
CA LEU A 139 -16.81 -4.33 1.91
C LEU A 139 -17.81 -3.65 0.95
N ASP A 140 -19.09 -3.62 1.29
CA ASP A 140 -20.12 -2.97 0.48
C ASP A 140 -19.84 -1.47 0.29
N ALA A 141 -19.46 -0.78 1.37
CA ALA A 141 -19.08 0.62 1.32
C ALA A 141 -17.83 0.85 0.45
N MET A 142 -16.80 0.03 0.63
CA MET A 142 -15.57 0.15 -0.15
C MET A 142 -15.79 -0.17 -1.63
N VAL A 143 -16.60 -1.18 -1.96
CA VAL A 143 -17.00 -1.47 -3.35
C VAL A 143 -17.69 -0.26 -3.98
N SER A 144 -18.59 0.40 -3.25
CA SER A 144 -19.26 1.63 -3.72
C SER A 144 -18.25 2.76 -3.95
N ASN A 145 -17.36 3.00 -2.99
CA ASN A 145 -16.35 4.07 -3.07
C ASN A 145 -15.35 3.84 -4.22
N VAL A 146 -14.81 2.63 -4.34
CA VAL A 146 -13.88 2.27 -5.42
C VAL A 146 -14.58 2.37 -6.78
N SER A 147 -15.82 1.91 -6.90
CA SER A 147 -16.59 2.04 -8.15
C SER A 147 -16.79 3.51 -8.55
N GLN A 148 -17.15 4.37 -7.59
CA GLN A 148 -17.29 5.82 -7.81
C GLN A 148 -15.98 6.46 -8.32
N VAL A 149 -14.84 6.09 -7.73
CA VAL A 149 -13.52 6.60 -8.16
C VAL A 149 -13.20 6.12 -9.57
N GLN A 150 -13.33 4.82 -9.85
CA GLN A 150 -13.03 4.26 -11.17
C GLN A 150 -13.93 4.81 -12.28
N GLU A 151 -15.23 5.00 -12.00
CA GLU A 151 -16.16 5.66 -12.93
C GLU A 151 -15.73 7.09 -13.24
N ARG A 152 -15.28 7.84 -12.22
CA ARG A 152 -14.79 9.19 -12.43
C ARG A 152 -13.50 9.22 -13.24
N LEU A 153 -12.51 8.41 -12.86
CA LEU A 153 -11.20 8.38 -13.49
C LEU A 153 -11.21 7.66 -14.85
N ARG A 154 -12.30 6.92 -15.15
CA ARG A 154 -12.49 6.09 -16.36
C ARG A 154 -11.38 5.08 -16.57
N ARG A 155 -10.93 4.47 -15.47
CA ARG A 155 -9.88 3.44 -15.46
C ARG A 155 -9.98 2.58 -14.21
N PRO A 156 -9.49 1.34 -14.25
CA PRO A 156 -9.29 0.56 -13.04
C PRO A 156 -8.24 1.23 -12.15
N MET A 157 -8.41 1.09 -10.84
CA MET A 157 -7.43 1.50 -9.84
C MET A 157 -6.91 0.28 -9.07
N LEU A 158 -5.83 0.46 -8.32
CA LEU A 158 -5.37 -0.51 -7.32
C LEU A 158 -5.77 -0.05 -5.92
N VAL A 159 -6.07 -1.01 -5.05
CA VAL A 159 -6.35 -0.75 -3.63
C VAL A 159 -5.27 -1.43 -2.80
N GLU A 160 -4.66 -0.68 -1.88
CA GLU A 160 -3.53 -1.13 -1.08
C GLU A 160 -3.91 -1.66 0.31
N ASN A 161 -3.23 -2.72 0.76
CA ASN A 161 -3.30 -3.19 2.15
C ASN A 161 -2.45 -2.31 3.08
N LEU A 162 -2.94 -2.08 4.29
CA LEU A 162 -2.42 -1.08 5.22
C LEU A 162 -1.68 -1.73 6.40
N SER A 163 -0.67 -1.06 6.95
CA SER A 163 -0.19 -1.30 8.32
C SER A 163 -1.19 -0.80 9.37
N ALA A 164 -1.68 -1.70 10.23
CA ALA A 164 -2.69 -1.40 11.24
C ALA A 164 -2.12 -1.53 12.66
N TYR A 165 -2.23 -0.44 13.43
CA TYR A 165 -1.83 -0.40 14.85
C TYR A 165 -3.01 -0.55 15.82
N LEU A 166 -4.23 -0.59 15.28
CA LEU A 166 -5.47 -0.76 16.02
C LEU A 166 -6.31 -1.83 15.34
N SER A 167 -6.98 -2.67 16.12
CA SER A 167 -7.91 -3.66 15.60
C SER A 167 -9.36 -3.24 15.83
N PHE A 168 -10.22 -3.47 14.84
CA PHE A 168 -11.66 -3.34 15.03
C PHE A 168 -12.20 -4.48 15.88
N ARG A 169 -13.03 -4.13 16.86
CA ARG A 169 -13.89 -5.09 17.55
C ARG A 169 -15.14 -5.29 16.71
N THR A 170 -15.29 -6.49 16.17
CA THR A 170 -16.53 -6.88 15.52
C THR A 170 -17.58 -7.22 16.59
N GLY A 171 -18.79 -6.70 16.40
CA GLY A 171 -19.95 -7.01 17.22
C GLY A 171 -20.47 -8.43 16.97
N PRO A 172 -21.40 -8.92 17.81
CA PRO A 172 -21.99 -10.25 17.66
C PRO A 172 -22.79 -10.42 16.37
N ASP A 173 -23.26 -9.33 15.75
CA ASP A 173 -24.02 -9.32 14.51
C ASP A 173 -23.15 -9.04 13.27
N ASP A 174 -21.85 -8.79 13.45
CA ASP A 174 -20.93 -8.62 12.33
C ASP A 174 -20.56 -9.99 11.75
N GLU A 175 -20.55 -10.09 10.43
CA GLU A 175 -20.00 -11.24 9.71
C GLU A 175 -18.53 -10.93 9.36
N PRO A 176 -17.55 -11.38 10.19
CA PRO A 176 -16.15 -11.11 9.93
C PRO A 176 -15.65 -11.90 8.72
N MET A 177 -14.74 -11.29 7.99
CA MET A 177 -14.08 -11.85 6.82
C MET A 177 -12.56 -11.83 7.04
N GLY A 178 -11.86 -12.84 6.55
CA GLY A 178 -10.40 -12.79 6.50
C GLY A 178 -9.94 -11.70 5.53
N GLU A 179 -8.86 -10.99 5.85
CA GLU A 179 -8.36 -9.89 5.02
C GLU A 179 -8.05 -10.30 3.56
N PRO A 180 -7.36 -11.43 3.26
CA PRO A 180 -7.18 -11.87 1.87
C PRO A 180 -8.52 -12.11 1.13
N GLN A 181 -9.51 -12.64 1.84
CA GLN A 181 -10.84 -12.87 1.29
C GLN A 181 -11.56 -11.54 1.03
N PHE A 182 -11.39 -10.54 1.90
CA PHE A 182 -11.92 -9.20 1.71
C PHE A 182 -11.38 -8.55 0.44
N PHE A 183 -10.06 -8.56 0.23
CA PHE A 183 -9.45 -8.01 -0.99
C PHE A 183 -9.84 -8.80 -2.24
N ALA A 184 -9.90 -10.13 -2.16
CA ALA A 184 -10.36 -10.97 -3.26
C ALA A 184 -11.78 -10.60 -3.71
N GLU A 185 -12.68 -10.43 -2.75
CA GLU A 185 -14.08 -10.10 -3.02
C GLU A 185 -14.24 -8.64 -3.48
N LEU A 186 -13.47 -7.71 -2.93
CA LEU A 186 -13.41 -6.32 -3.39
C LEU A 186 -13.01 -6.25 -4.86
N CYS A 187 -11.90 -6.88 -5.24
CA CYS A 187 -11.41 -6.91 -6.62
C CYS A 187 -12.46 -7.55 -7.55
N ARG A 188 -13.09 -8.64 -7.11
CA ARG A 188 -14.14 -9.34 -7.88
C ARG A 188 -15.37 -8.46 -8.11
N ARG A 189 -15.82 -7.70 -7.11
CA ARG A 189 -17.06 -6.91 -7.15
C ARG A 189 -16.88 -5.54 -7.80
N ALA A 190 -15.77 -4.85 -7.50
CA ALA A 190 -15.50 -3.50 -8.00
C ALA A 190 -14.69 -3.50 -9.30
N GLY A 191 -14.06 -4.62 -9.67
CA GLY A 191 -13.18 -4.69 -10.85
C GLY A 191 -11.87 -3.92 -10.70
N CYS A 192 -11.48 -3.57 -9.47
CA CYS A 192 -10.16 -3.01 -9.17
C CYS A 192 -9.10 -4.12 -9.06
N GLY A 193 -7.83 -3.73 -9.04
CA GLY A 193 -6.73 -4.59 -8.62
C GLY A 193 -6.31 -4.33 -7.19
N MET A 194 -5.32 -5.08 -6.73
CA MET A 194 -4.66 -4.91 -5.43
C MET A 194 -3.24 -4.38 -5.66
N LEU A 195 -2.87 -3.37 -4.88
CA LEU A 195 -1.47 -3.05 -4.62
C LEU A 195 -1.10 -3.82 -3.36
N LEU A 196 -0.16 -4.75 -3.47
CA LEU A 196 0.26 -5.57 -2.35
C LEU A 196 1.51 -4.97 -1.73
N ASP A 197 1.38 -4.29 -0.61
CA ASP A 197 2.56 -3.92 0.17
C ASP A 197 2.94 -5.06 1.12
N VAL A 198 4.07 -5.71 0.82
CA VAL A 198 4.60 -6.79 1.65
C VAL A 198 5.30 -6.30 2.91
N ASN A 199 5.69 -5.02 2.95
CA ASN A 199 6.19 -4.38 4.16
C ASN A 199 5.05 -4.26 5.18
N ASN A 200 3.89 -3.74 4.78
CA ASN A 200 2.70 -3.68 5.61
C ASN A 200 2.28 -5.04 6.19
N LEU A 201 2.36 -6.12 5.40
CA LEU A 201 2.09 -7.46 5.92
C LEU A 201 3.06 -7.88 7.02
N MET A 202 4.35 -7.58 6.86
CA MET A 202 5.38 -7.92 7.84
C MET A 202 5.21 -7.11 9.13
N VAL A 203 4.95 -5.81 9.02
CA VAL A 203 4.67 -4.92 10.16
C VAL A 203 3.47 -5.44 10.96
N ASN A 204 2.36 -5.74 10.28
CA ASN A 204 1.18 -6.31 10.92
C ASN A 204 1.47 -7.65 11.62
N ALA A 205 2.23 -8.53 10.95
CA ALA A 205 2.59 -9.83 11.52
C ALA A 205 3.51 -9.72 12.74
N LEU A 206 4.42 -8.76 12.76
CA LEU A 206 5.30 -8.49 13.91
C LEU A 206 4.51 -7.91 15.09
N ASN A 207 3.63 -6.94 14.82
CA ASN A 207 2.79 -6.32 15.84
C ASN A 207 1.80 -7.31 16.47
N ALA A 208 1.26 -8.25 15.69
CA ALA A 208 0.38 -9.31 16.20
C ALA A 208 1.07 -10.27 17.19
N LEU A 209 2.40 -10.37 17.18
CA LEU A 209 3.17 -11.17 18.14
C LEU A 209 3.52 -10.40 19.43
N ASN A 210 3.41 -9.08 19.43
CA ASN A 210 3.74 -8.21 20.55
C ASN A 210 2.52 -7.40 21.04
N PRO A 211 1.46 -8.04 21.55
CA PRO A 211 0.21 -7.36 21.94
C PRO A 211 0.34 -6.41 23.15
N LEU A 212 1.54 -6.18 23.69
CA LEU A 212 1.77 -5.36 24.89
C LEU A 212 1.66 -3.85 24.65
N SER A 213 1.40 -3.35 23.43
CA SER A 213 1.21 -1.92 23.19
C SER A 213 -0.20 -1.40 23.49
N GLU A 214 -1.25 -2.24 23.48
CA GLU A 214 -2.63 -1.80 23.73
C GLU A 214 -2.94 -1.57 25.23
N ALA A 215 -2.25 -2.30 26.12
CA ALA A 215 -2.53 -2.24 27.57
C ALA A 215 -1.92 -1.01 28.28
N ALA A 216 -0.92 -0.35 27.68
CA ALA A 216 -0.18 0.72 28.34
C ALA A 216 -0.87 2.09 28.28
N ASP A 217 -1.62 2.38 27.21
CA ASP A 217 -2.22 3.72 27.01
C ASP A 217 -3.62 3.86 27.63
N ALA A 218 -4.35 2.75 27.82
CA ALA A 218 -5.66 2.76 28.49
C ALA A 218 -5.60 3.06 30.00
N ALA A 219 -4.42 2.97 30.63
CA ALA A 219 -4.23 3.20 32.06
C ALA A 219 -4.02 4.69 32.44
N GLY A 220 -4.01 5.60 31.46
CA GLY A 220 -3.55 6.98 31.62
C GLY A 220 -4.58 8.07 31.97
N GLY A 221 -5.89 7.77 32.14
CA GLY A 221 -6.83 8.84 32.49
C GLY A 221 -8.29 8.47 32.76
N ALA A 222 -8.79 8.93 33.91
CA ALA A 222 -10.18 9.02 34.40
C ALA A 222 -10.70 7.87 35.32
N PRO A 223 -10.96 8.11 36.63
CA PRO A 223 -11.13 7.03 37.63
C PRO A 223 -12.53 6.39 37.72
N THR A 224 -13.46 6.60 36.78
CA THR A 224 -14.86 6.16 36.96
C THR A 224 -15.47 5.29 35.85
N LEU A 225 -14.78 5.09 34.72
CA LEU A 225 -15.12 4.07 33.72
C LEU A 225 -14.34 2.74 33.89
N ALA A 226 -13.56 2.62 34.98
CA ALA A 226 -12.51 1.61 35.10
C ALA A 226 -13.00 0.15 35.14
N ARG A 227 -14.14 -0.19 35.76
CA ARG A 227 -14.45 -1.61 36.05
C ARG A 227 -15.03 -2.44 34.88
N HIS A 228 -15.67 -1.79 33.91
CA HIS A 228 -16.10 -2.48 32.67
C HIS A 228 -14.99 -2.46 31.64
N LEU A 229 -14.29 -1.31 31.47
CA LEU A 229 -13.11 -1.24 30.62
C LEU A 229 -12.01 -2.21 31.09
N GLU A 230 -11.75 -2.35 32.40
CA GLU A 230 -10.77 -3.32 32.91
C GLU A 230 -11.15 -4.76 32.58
N ARG A 231 -12.43 -5.13 32.67
CA ARG A 231 -12.88 -6.48 32.32
C ARG A 231 -12.84 -6.73 30.83
N ASP A 232 -13.17 -5.72 30.03
CA ASP A 232 -13.10 -5.82 28.58
C ASP A 232 -11.63 -5.84 28.14
N LEU A 233 -10.75 -4.96 28.65
CA LEU A 233 -9.30 -5.03 28.45
C LEU A 233 -8.71 -6.37 28.89
N GLN A 234 -9.12 -6.92 30.02
CA GLN A 234 -8.63 -8.24 30.48
C GLN A 234 -9.09 -9.36 29.56
N ARG A 235 -10.31 -9.29 29.02
CA ARG A 235 -10.81 -10.25 28.02
C ARG A 235 -10.13 -10.07 26.67
N ASP A 236 -9.84 -8.83 26.27
CA ASP A 236 -9.14 -8.50 25.04
C ASP A 236 -7.69 -8.97 25.12
N LEU A 237 -6.98 -8.67 26.22
CA LEU A 237 -5.65 -9.20 26.49
C LEU A 237 -5.64 -10.73 26.50
N GLN A 238 -6.65 -11.38 27.09
CA GLN A 238 -6.77 -12.83 27.06
C GLN A 238 -6.99 -13.37 25.63
N ARG A 239 -7.80 -12.68 24.81
CA ARG A 239 -8.02 -13.02 23.40
C ARG A 239 -6.81 -12.76 22.52
N ASP A 240 -6.06 -11.70 22.78
CA ASP A 240 -4.83 -11.37 22.07
C ASP A 240 -3.70 -12.32 22.46
N LEU A 241 -3.63 -12.72 23.73
CA LEU A 241 -2.78 -13.84 24.17
C LEU A 241 -3.23 -15.17 23.55
N GLU A 242 -4.53 -15.41 23.38
CA GLU A 242 -5.04 -16.59 22.66
C GLU A 242 -4.71 -16.51 21.16
N ARG A 243 -4.85 -15.35 20.50
CA ARG A 243 -4.44 -15.09 19.10
C ARG A 243 -2.93 -15.27 18.91
N ALA A 244 -2.13 -14.73 19.82
CA ALA A 244 -0.69 -14.94 19.87
C ALA A 244 -0.33 -16.42 20.13
N SER A 245 -1.12 -17.13 20.93
CA SER A 245 -0.95 -18.59 21.14
C SER A 245 -1.38 -19.43 19.92
N VAL A 246 -2.26 -18.89 19.08
CA VAL A 246 -2.67 -19.45 17.77
C VAL A 246 -1.61 -19.13 16.69
N LEU A 247 -0.91 -18.00 16.79
CA LEU A 247 0.30 -17.66 16.05
C LEU A 247 1.51 -18.49 16.56
N ARG A 248 1.43 -19.82 16.45
CA ARG A 248 2.62 -20.70 16.55
C ARG A 248 3.53 -20.61 15.31
N ARG A 249 3.27 -19.66 14.41
CA ARG A 249 3.93 -19.47 13.11
C ARG A 249 4.75 -18.18 13.15
N SER A 250 5.91 -18.17 12.47
CA SER A 250 6.73 -16.96 12.37
C SER A 250 6.00 -15.86 11.55
N PRO A 251 6.35 -14.58 11.74
CA PRO A 251 5.78 -13.47 10.95
C PRO A 251 5.89 -13.69 9.44
N LEU A 252 7.04 -14.20 9.00
CA LEU A 252 7.27 -14.57 7.61
C LEU A 252 6.23 -15.58 7.10
N GLN A 253 5.95 -16.64 7.86
CA GLN A 253 4.98 -17.65 7.45
C GLN A 253 3.57 -17.05 7.37
N HIS A 254 3.20 -16.17 8.30
CA HIS A 254 1.92 -15.46 8.25
C HIS A 254 1.77 -14.64 6.96
N CYS A 255 2.81 -13.91 6.57
CA CYS A 255 2.81 -13.15 5.31
C CYS A 255 2.70 -14.06 4.08
N CYS A 256 3.41 -15.19 4.06
CA CYS A 256 3.32 -16.16 2.97
C CYS A 256 1.92 -16.79 2.88
N ASP A 257 1.30 -17.13 4.01
CA ASP A 257 -0.06 -17.67 4.07
C ASP A 257 -1.09 -16.66 3.53
N PHE A 258 -0.92 -15.37 3.84
CA PHE A 258 -1.73 -14.28 3.30
C PHE A 258 -1.64 -14.26 1.76
N ILE A 259 -0.42 -14.25 1.24
CA ILE A 259 -0.14 -14.23 -0.21
C ILE A 259 -0.72 -15.46 -0.92
N ASP A 260 -0.61 -16.64 -0.31
CA ASP A 260 -1.12 -17.89 -0.88
C ASP A 260 -2.65 -17.91 -0.95
N ALA A 261 -3.32 -17.21 -0.04
CA ALA A 261 -4.77 -17.06 -0.01
C ALA A 261 -5.32 -16.09 -1.07
N LEU A 262 -4.49 -15.22 -1.66
CA LEU A 262 -4.93 -14.30 -2.71
C LEU A 262 -5.12 -15.02 -4.07
N PRO A 263 -6.24 -14.76 -4.78
CA PRO A 263 -6.43 -15.24 -6.14
C PRO A 263 -5.33 -14.77 -7.10
N PRO A 264 -4.86 -15.60 -8.04
CA PRO A 264 -3.96 -15.13 -9.10
C PRO A 264 -4.61 -14.02 -9.93
N GLY A 265 -3.83 -13.02 -10.35
CA GLY A 265 -4.25 -11.99 -11.31
C GLY A 265 -4.92 -10.76 -10.71
N ILE A 266 -5.17 -10.70 -9.39
CA ILE A 266 -5.68 -9.49 -8.75
C ILE A 266 -4.57 -8.51 -8.33
N VAL A 267 -3.37 -9.02 -8.02
CA VAL A 267 -2.22 -8.18 -7.63
C VAL A 267 -1.65 -7.52 -8.88
N GLY A 268 -1.76 -6.19 -8.94
CA GLY A 268 -1.31 -5.37 -10.07
C GLY A 268 0.04 -4.68 -9.84
N GLU A 269 0.42 -4.51 -8.58
CA GLU A 269 1.69 -3.91 -8.14
C GLU A 269 2.07 -4.43 -6.76
N VAL A 270 3.37 -4.45 -6.47
CA VAL A 270 3.92 -4.81 -5.16
C VAL A 270 4.80 -3.67 -4.65
N HIS A 271 4.62 -3.28 -3.40
CA HIS A 271 5.55 -2.37 -2.71
C HIS A 271 6.48 -3.15 -1.79
N VAL A 272 7.71 -2.67 -1.69
CA VAL A 272 8.72 -3.13 -0.72
C VAL A 272 9.35 -1.91 -0.06
N ALA A 273 9.46 -1.95 1.25
CA ALA A 273 10.03 -0.88 2.04
C ALA A 273 10.71 -1.42 3.31
N GLY A 274 11.35 -0.53 4.06
CA GLY A 274 11.79 -0.79 5.43
C GLY A 274 10.78 -0.29 6.46
N PHE A 275 10.98 -0.69 7.72
CA PHE A 275 10.18 -0.28 8.86
C PHE A 275 11.06 0.02 10.07
N CYS A 276 10.48 0.63 11.11
CA CYS A 276 11.17 1.05 12.32
C CYS A 276 10.72 0.24 13.56
N ASP A 277 11.70 -0.31 14.28
CA ASP A 277 11.49 -0.95 15.58
C ASP A 277 11.44 0.11 16.69
N THR A 278 10.39 0.10 17.52
CA THR A 278 10.32 0.97 18.71
C THR A 278 10.84 0.27 19.96
N GLU A 279 11.28 1.05 20.96
CA GLU A 279 11.72 0.53 22.26
C GLU A 279 10.63 -0.26 23.01
N ARG A 280 9.36 -0.06 22.63
CA ARG A 280 8.19 -0.70 23.26
C ARG A 280 7.77 -1.99 22.57
N GLY A 281 8.51 -2.44 21.55
CA GLY A 281 8.22 -3.67 20.80
C GLY A 281 7.12 -3.51 19.74
N LEU A 282 6.61 -2.30 19.53
CA LEU A 282 5.77 -1.93 18.39
C LEU A 282 6.68 -1.67 17.18
N VAL A 283 6.30 -2.18 16.02
CA VAL A 283 6.94 -1.92 14.74
C VAL A 283 6.10 -0.91 13.98
N ILE A 284 6.74 0.17 13.51
CA ILE A 284 6.10 1.26 12.79
C ILE A 284 6.51 1.19 11.32
N ASP A 285 5.51 1.26 10.48
CA ASP A 285 5.66 1.49 9.06
C ASP A 285 5.95 2.97 8.78
N ASP A 286 7.23 3.33 8.70
CA ASP A 286 7.70 4.69 8.44
C ASP A 286 8.37 4.87 7.07
N HIS A 287 8.58 3.75 6.35
CA HIS A 287 9.33 3.69 5.11
C HIS A 287 10.65 4.48 5.19
N GLY A 288 11.31 4.45 6.34
CA GLY A 288 12.48 5.29 6.66
C GLY A 288 13.82 4.60 6.55
N SER A 289 13.83 3.31 6.20
CA SER A 289 15.03 2.47 6.25
C SER A 289 15.14 1.53 5.05
N CYS A 290 16.31 0.92 4.87
CA CYS A 290 16.51 -0.10 3.84
C CYS A 290 15.53 -1.27 4.04
N VAL A 291 15.12 -1.88 2.93
CA VAL A 291 14.20 -3.02 2.95
C VAL A 291 14.80 -4.15 3.77
N ARG A 292 14.01 -4.67 4.71
CA ARG A 292 14.47 -5.68 5.66
C ARG A 292 14.61 -7.04 4.97
N ALA A 293 15.55 -7.86 5.45
CA ALA A 293 15.80 -9.19 4.88
C ALA A 293 14.53 -10.07 4.88
N ASP A 294 13.69 -9.97 5.90
CA ASP A 294 12.44 -10.73 5.95
C ASP A 294 11.38 -10.20 4.99
N VAL A 295 11.32 -8.88 4.74
CA VAL A 295 10.46 -8.29 3.70
C VAL A 295 10.90 -8.77 2.31
N TRP A 296 12.21 -8.83 2.04
CA TRP A 296 12.73 -9.42 0.81
C TRP A 296 12.32 -10.88 0.61
N ARG A 297 12.24 -11.67 1.70
CA ARG A 297 11.79 -13.06 1.65
C ARG A 297 10.29 -13.18 1.36
N VAL A 298 9.47 -12.28 1.91
CA VAL A 298 8.03 -12.18 1.58
C VAL A 298 7.85 -11.79 0.11
N TYR A 299 8.61 -10.80 -0.36
CA TYR A 299 8.61 -10.38 -1.77
C TYR A 299 9.01 -11.53 -2.71
N GLU A 300 10.05 -12.29 -2.39
CA GLU A 300 10.45 -13.46 -3.19
C GLU A 300 9.32 -14.50 -3.25
N HIS A 301 8.60 -14.72 -2.14
CA HIS A 301 7.43 -15.59 -2.12
C HIS A 301 6.30 -15.07 -3.03
N ALA A 302 6.00 -13.77 -2.98
CA ALA A 302 5.03 -13.12 -3.87
C ALA A 302 5.41 -13.31 -5.36
N LEU A 303 6.70 -13.13 -5.70
CA LEU A 303 7.19 -13.35 -7.06
C LEU A 303 7.03 -14.80 -7.51
N ARG A 304 7.32 -15.79 -6.65
CA ARG A 304 7.10 -17.21 -6.99
C ARG A 304 5.62 -17.52 -7.20
N ARG A 305 4.74 -16.85 -6.44
CA ARG A 305 3.29 -17.08 -6.48
C ARG A 305 2.61 -16.43 -7.69
N PHE A 306 3.00 -15.21 -8.06
CA PHE A 306 2.33 -14.41 -9.09
C PHE A 306 3.17 -14.16 -10.35
N GLY A 307 4.46 -14.47 -10.31
CA GLY A 307 5.42 -14.09 -11.36
C GLY A 307 5.97 -12.67 -11.15
N PRO A 308 6.77 -12.16 -12.11
CA PRO A 308 7.24 -10.78 -12.07
C PRO A 308 6.07 -9.81 -12.19
N LEU A 309 5.94 -8.92 -11.20
CA LEU A 309 4.94 -7.86 -11.16
C LEU A 309 5.63 -6.49 -11.19
N PRO A 310 4.92 -5.40 -11.54
CA PRO A 310 5.36 -4.06 -11.19
C PRO A 310 5.74 -4.01 -9.70
N THR A 311 6.95 -3.54 -9.40
CA THR A 311 7.45 -3.45 -8.03
C THR A 311 8.03 -2.08 -7.76
N LEU A 312 7.56 -1.43 -6.70
CA LEU A 312 8.12 -0.19 -6.22
C LEU A 312 9.00 -0.45 -5.00
N VAL A 313 10.19 0.13 -4.99
CA VAL A 313 10.90 0.37 -3.72
C VAL A 313 10.42 1.71 -3.16
N GLU A 314 9.74 1.65 -2.03
CA GLU A 314 9.18 2.82 -1.36
C GLU A 314 10.11 3.34 -0.25
N TRP A 315 10.15 4.67 -0.12
CA TRP A 315 10.90 5.39 0.91
C TRP A 315 10.25 6.75 1.13
N ASP A 316 9.79 7.05 2.35
CA ASP A 316 9.03 8.26 2.68
C ASP A 316 9.72 9.19 3.66
N THR A 317 10.31 8.63 4.70
CA THR A 317 11.01 9.38 5.73
C THR A 317 12.51 9.13 5.63
N ASP A 318 13.35 10.03 6.19
CA ASP A 318 14.81 9.85 6.23
C ASP A 318 15.44 9.40 4.88
N LEU A 319 15.02 10.08 3.81
CA LEU A 319 15.37 9.71 2.43
C LEU A 319 16.88 9.51 2.25
N PRO A 320 17.31 8.38 1.66
CA PRO A 320 18.72 8.07 1.52
C PRO A 320 19.28 8.81 0.29
N ALA A 321 20.59 8.67 0.07
CA ALA A 321 21.16 9.01 -1.21
C ALA A 321 20.54 8.17 -2.34
N LEU A 322 20.43 8.73 -3.54
CA LEU A 322 19.75 8.08 -4.67
C LEU A 322 20.39 6.73 -5.04
N ASP A 323 21.71 6.59 -4.90
CA ASP A 323 22.43 5.35 -5.20
C ASP A 323 22.03 4.18 -4.29
N VAL A 324 21.68 4.46 -3.03
CA VAL A 324 21.13 3.46 -2.11
C VAL A 324 19.75 3.00 -2.59
N LEU A 325 18.86 3.94 -2.91
CA LEU A 325 17.52 3.63 -3.41
C LEU A 325 17.56 2.86 -4.74
N LEU A 326 18.44 3.27 -5.66
CA LEU A 326 18.68 2.54 -6.92
C LEU A 326 19.31 1.16 -6.69
N GLY A 327 20.11 0.98 -5.62
CA GLY A 327 20.66 -0.30 -5.20
C GLY A 327 19.56 -1.29 -4.80
N GLU A 328 18.60 -0.86 -3.99
CA GLU A 328 17.44 -1.67 -3.59
C GLU A 328 16.55 -2.00 -4.81
N ALA A 329 16.34 -1.03 -5.72
CA ALA A 329 15.61 -1.28 -6.97
C ALA A 329 16.34 -2.31 -7.86
N ALA A 330 17.67 -2.24 -7.94
CA ALA A 330 18.48 -3.22 -8.66
C ALA A 330 18.39 -4.62 -8.02
N HIS A 331 18.30 -4.69 -6.69
CA HIS A 331 18.08 -5.93 -5.94
C HIS A 331 16.71 -6.55 -6.26
N ALA A 332 15.63 -5.76 -6.20
CA ALA A 332 14.29 -6.21 -6.59
C ALA A 332 14.26 -6.74 -8.03
N ALA A 333 14.93 -6.05 -8.96
CA ALA A 333 15.02 -6.47 -10.35
C ALA A 333 15.84 -7.77 -10.53
N ALA A 334 16.83 -8.02 -9.67
CA ALA A 334 17.58 -9.27 -9.67
C ALA A 334 16.72 -10.47 -9.26
N LEU A 335 15.93 -10.31 -8.19
CA LEU A 335 14.98 -11.33 -7.72
C LEU A 335 13.93 -11.66 -8.78
N GLN A 336 13.37 -10.66 -9.47
CA GLN A 336 12.43 -10.89 -10.58
C GLN A 336 13.06 -11.73 -11.70
N ARG A 337 14.31 -11.42 -12.09
CA ARG A 337 15.02 -12.20 -13.13
C ARG A 337 15.30 -13.63 -12.69
N GLU A 338 15.63 -13.84 -11.42
CA GLU A 338 15.89 -15.17 -10.86
C GLU A 338 14.64 -16.06 -10.90
N VAL A 339 13.50 -15.55 -10.43
CA VAL A 339 12.22 -16.28 -10.45
C VAL A 339 11.78 -16.59 -11.88
N CYS A 340 11.96 -15.65 -12.81
CA CYS A 340 11.67 -15.87 -14.24
C CYS A 340 12.51 -17.01 -14.84
N ARG A 341 13.81 -17.08 -14.52
CA ARG A 341 14.71 -18.13 -15.02
C ARG A 341 14.32 -19.50 -14.47
N THR A 342 14.02 -19.58 -13.18
CA THR A 342 13.61 -20.84 -12.53
C THR A 342 12.29 -21.36 -13.11
N SER A 343 11.33 -20.46 -13.34
CA SER A 343 10.03 -20.81 -13.96
C SER A 343 10.16 -21.27 -15.41
N ALA A 344 11.08 -20.67 -16.18
CA ALA A 344 11.35 -21.07 -17.56
C ALA A 344 12.08 -22.42 -17.67
N ALA A 345 12.97 -22.74 -16.71
CA ALA A 345 13.70 -24.00 -16.66
C ALA A 345 12.81 -25.21 -16.32
N PHE A 346 11.65 -25.00 -15.69
CA PHE A 346 10.73 -26.05 -15.27
C PHE A 346 9.65 -26.42 -16.30
N ARG A 347 9.74 -25.98 -17.57
CA ARG A 347 8.78 -26.46 -18.60
C ARG A 347 8.96 -27.98 -18.82
N PRO A 348 7.99 -28.85 -18.47
CA PRO A 348 8.11 -30.27 -18.76
C PRO A 348 8.19 -30.45 -20.27
N ALA A 349 9.10 -31.32 -20.73
CA ALA A 349 9.22 -31.66 -22.14
C ALA A 349 7.84 -32.04 -22.68
N ALA A 350 7.40 -31.36 -23.74
CA ALA A 350 6.17 -31.72 -24.43
C ALA A 350 6.23 -33.20 -24.76
N CYS A 351 5.24 -33.96 -24.29
CA CYS A 351 5.12 -35.38 -24.62
C CYS A 351 4.95 -35.49 -26.15
N PRO A 352 5.72 -36.36 -26.82
CA PRO A 352 5.81 -36.42 -28.29
C PRO A 352 4.49 -36.83 -28.97
#